data_AF-A0A1M6YHQ3-F1
#
_entry.id   AF-A0A1M6YHQ3-F1
#
_cell.length_a   1.000
_cell.length_b   1.000
_cell.length_c   1.000
_cell.angle_alpha   90.00
_cell.angle_beta   90.00
_cell.angle_gamma   90.00
#
_symmetry.space_group_name_H-M   'P 1'
#
loop_
_entity.id
_entity.type
_entity.pdbx_description
1 polymer ?
#
loop_
_entity_poly.entity_id
_entity_poly.type
_entity_poly.pdbx_seq_one_letter_code
_entity_poly.pdbx_strand_id
1 'polypeptide(L)'
;PLHKPQIVQGDRGYSSEPHRQRLRERGITPVLAKIGSPHGSGLGKTRWQVERSIAWLHSFRRLKIRYERYAHIHEAFLSLACALICWTRLKPWFN
;
A
#
# COMPACT_ATOMS: atom_id res chain seq x y z
N PRO A 1 0.82 1.00 11.48
CA PRO A 1 0.67 2.44 11.77
C PRO A 1 0.81 2.68 13.27
N LEU A 2 1.57 3.68 13.68
CA LEU A 2 1.73 4.01 15.11
C LEU A 2 0.40 4.53 15.72
N HIS A 3 -0.50 5.04 14.88
CA HIS A 3 -1.84 5.49 15.28
C HIS A 3 -2.94 4.91 14.40
N LYS A 4 -4.12 4.75 15.00
CA LYS A 4 -5.33 4.33 14.31
C LYS A 4 -5.76 5.39 13.29
N PRO A 5 -5.96 5.04 12.01
CA PRO A 5 -6.34 6.02 11.01
C PRO A 5 -7.79 6.47 11.22
N GLN A 6 -8.07 7.75 10.98
CA GLN A 6 -9.44 8.27 10.97
C GLN A 6 -10.18 7.91 9.68
N ILE A 7 -9.46 7.78 8.57
CA ILE A 7 -9.98 7.53 7.23
C ILE A 7 -9.15 6.44 6.57
N VAL A 8 -9.81 5.49 5.89
CA VAL A 8 -9.14 4.50 5.05
C VAL A 8 -9.68 4.61 3.63
N GLN A 9 -8.80 4.93 2.69
CA GLN A 9 -9.09 4.88 1.27
C GLN A 9 -8.64 3.53 0.71
N GLY A 10 -9.43 2.96 -0.20
CA GLY A 10 -9.12 1.70 -0.83
C GLY A 10 -9.69 1.57 -2.23
N ASP A 11 -9.22 0.53 -2.91
CA ASP A 11 -9.64 0.18 -4.27
C ASP A 11 -11.10 -0.24 -4.35
N ARG A 12 -11.65 -0.19 -5.57
CA ARG A 12 -12.98 -0.70 -5.89
C ARG A 12 -13.14 -2.19 -5.58
N GLY A 13 -12.05 -2.96 -5.55
CA GLY A 13 -12.04 -4.35 -5.10
C GLY A 13 -12.47 -4.54 -3.63
N TYR A 14 -12.44 -3.48 -2.82
CA TYR A 14 -12.88 -3.48 -1.41
C TYR A 14 -14.31 -2.93 -1.24
N SER A 15 -15.14 -2.93 -2.29
CA SER A 15 -16.45 -2.26 -2.25
C SER A 15 -17.47 -2.85 -1.28
N SER A 16 -17.26 -4.07 -0.79
CA SER A 16 -18.25 -4.84 -0.03
C SER A 16 -18.67 -4.17 1.29
N GLU A 17 -19.94 -4.29 1.64
CA GLU A 17 -20.49 -3.73 2.89
C GLU A 17 -19.88 -4.31 4.18
N PRO A 18 -19.57 -5.61 4.31
CA PRO A 18 -18.92 -6.14 5.52
C PRO A 18 -17.59 -5.44 5.85
N HIS A 19 -16.77 -5.15 4.84
CA HIS A 19 -15.52 -4.40 5.02
C HIS A 19 -15.78 -2.97 5.51
N ARG A 20 -16.82 -2.29 5.00
CA ARG A 20 -17.20 -0.94 5.44
C ARG A 20 -17.71 -0.94 6.87
N GLN A 21 -18.55 -1.90 7.23
CA GLN A 21 -19.09 -2.04 8.57
C GLN A 21 -17.97 -2.27 9.58
N ARG A 22 -17.03 -3.17 9.29
CA ARG A 22 -15.88 -3.44 10.16
C ARG A 22 -14.98 -2.23 10.37
N LEU A 23 -14.84 -1.36 9.36
CA LEU A 23 -14.14 -0.08 9.50
C LEU A 23 -14.92 0.89 10.40
N ARG A 24 -16.24 1.01 10.22
CA ARG A 24 -17.11 1.87 11.04
C ARG A 24 -17.21 1.42 12.49
N GLU A 25 -17.27 0.12 12.76
CA GLU A 25 -17.19 -0.46 14.12
C GLU A 25 -15.90 -0.06 14.83
N ARG A 26 -14.83 0.07 14.03
CA ARG A 26 -13.56 0.59 14.50
C ARG A 26 -13.54 2.12 14.48
N GLY A 27 -14.61 2.86 14.24
CA GLY A 27 -14.57 4.33 14.16
C GLY A 27 -13.64 4.88 13.07
N ILE A 28 -13.47 4.13 11.97
CA ILE A 28 -12.67 4.50 10.81
C ILE A 28 -13.62 4.77 9.65
N THR A 29 -13.50 5.93 9.01
CA THR A 29 -14.33 6.30 7.86
C THR A 29 -13.87 5.57 6.59
N PRO A 30 -14.71 4.72 5.96
CA PRO A 30 -14.33 3.96 4.79
C PRO A 30 -14.56 4.75 3.48
N VAL A 31 -13.47 5.15 2.82
CA VAL A 31 -13.45 5.73 1.46
C VAL A 31 -13.13 4.62 0.46
N LEU A 32 -14.04 3.66 0.35
CA LEU A 32 -13.94 2.55 -0.59
C LEU A 32 -14.88 2.83 -1.77
N ALA A 33 -14.38 2.82 -3.00
CA ALA A 33 -15.22 3.05 -4.18
C ALA A 33 -16.27 1.92 -4.33
N LYS A 34 -17.49 2.25 -4.76
CA LYS A 34 -18.49 1.22 -5.11
C LYS A 34 -18.22 0.71 -6.53
N ILE A 35 -18.57 -0.55 -6.78
CA ILE A 35 -18.58 -1.09 -8.14
C ILE A 35 -19.64 -0.31 -8.94
N GLY A 36 -19.31 0.08 -10.17
CA GLY A 36 -20.20 0.87 -11.03
C GLY A 36 -20.26 2.37 -10.74
N SER A 37 -19.64 2.87 -9.66
CA SER A 37 -19.59 4.31 -9.42
C SER A 37 -18.57 5.01 -10.35
N PRO A 38 -18.81 6.28 -10.74
CA PRO A 38 -17.82 7.09 -11.45
C PRO A 38 -16.47 7.10 -10.73
N HIS A 39 -15.39 7.29 -11.48
CA HIS A 39 -14.05 7.39 -10.90
C HIS A 39 -13.99 8.58 -9.93
N GLY A 40 -13.92 8.30 -8.63
CA GLY A 40 -13.77 9.30 -7.58
C GLY A 40 -12.32 9.75 -7.38
N SER A 41 -12.14 10.95 -6.81
CA SER A 41 -10.86 11.65 -6.48
C SER A 41 -9.97 12.11 -7.63
N GLY A 42 -10.23 11.66 -8.86
CA GLY A 42 -9.29 11.82 -9.98
C GLY A 42 -8.11 10.85 -9.85
N LEU A 43 -7.55 10.41 -10.99
CA LEU A 43 -6.43 9.48 -11.01
C LEU A 43 -5.23 10.06 -10.20
N GLY A 44 -4.72 9.30 -9.24
CA GLY A 44 -3.42 9.55 -8.59
C GLY A 44 -3.35 10.56 -7.43
N LYS A 45 -4.35 11.42 -7.17
CA LYS A 45 -4.17 12.53 -6.19
C LYS A 45 -3.83 12.09 -4.76
N THR A 46 -4.50 11.06 -4.25
CA THR A 46 -4.31 10.55 -2.88
C THR A 46 -3.67 9.17 -2.84
N ARG A 47 -3.56 8.51 -4.00
CA ARG A 47 -2.98 7.17 -4.15
C ARG A 47 -1.51 7.18 -4.51
N TRP A 48 -0.98 8.31 -5.01
CA TRP A 48 0.38 8.35 -5.54
C TRP A 48 1.43 7.92 -4.52
N GLN A 49 1.23 8.15 -3.21
CA GLN A 49 2.20 7.69 -2.20
C GLN A 49 2.32 6.16 -2.17
N VAL A 50 1.18 5.47 -2.26
CA VAL A 50 1.12 4.00 -2.29
C VAL A 50 1.69 3.49 -3.62
N GLU A 51 1.24 4.05 -4.73
CA GLU A 51 1.68 3.66 -6.08
C GLU A 51 3.18 3.88 -6.29
N ARG A 52 3.72 5.00 -5.81
CA ARG A 52 5.16 5.30 -5.80
C ARG A 52 5.95 4.30 -4.97
N SER A 53 5.43 3.93 -3.80
CA SER A 53 6.10 2.94 -2.92
C SER A 53 6.15 1.57 -3.58
N ILE A 54 5.06 1.14 -4.21
CA ILE A 54 5.00 -0.09 -5.01
C ILE A 54 5.97 -0.01 -6.20
N ALA A 55 6.04 1.13 -6.89
CA ALA A 55 6.97 1.33 -7.99
C ALA A 55 8.44 1.18 -7.56
N TRP A 56 8.81 1.67 -6.37
CA TRP A 56 10.15 1.44 -5.81
C TRP A 56 10.41 -0.03 -5.55
N LEU A 57 9.46 -0.77 -4.98
CA LEU A 57 9.61 -2.21 -4.78
C LEU A 57 9.73 -2.97 -6.11
N HIS A 58 8.96 -2.58 -7.12
CA HIS A 58 9.00 -3.18 -8.46
C HIS A 58 10.26 -2.83 -9.26
N SER A 59 11.09 -1.89 -8.79
CA SER A 59 12.44 -1.70 -9.35
C SER A 59 13.36 -2.89 -9.08
N PHE A 60 13.07 -3.67 -8.03
CA PHE A 60 13.76 -4.93 -7.74
C PHE A 60 13.11 -6.07 -8.52
N ARG A 61 13.85 -6.65 -9.47
CA ARG A 61 13.34 -7.71 -10.40
C ARG A 61 12.62 -8.86 -9.68
N ARG A 62 13.14 -9.33 -8.54
CA ARG A 62 12.55 -10.46 -7.76
C ARG A 62 11.25 -10.10 -7.03
N LEU A 63 10.95 -8.80 -6.88
CA LEU A 63 9.71 -8.31 -6.29
C LEU A 63 8.68 -7.93 -7.35
N LYS A 64 9.12 -7.47 -8.54
CA LYS A 64 8.22 -7.17 -9.66
C LYS A 64 7.48 -8.42 -10.15
N ILE A 65 8.19 -9.53 -10.27
CA ILE A 65 7.62 -10.83 -10.63
C ILE A 65 8.04 -11.80 -9.53
N ARG A 66 7.06 -12.46 -8.92
CA ARG A 66 7.33 -13.45 -7.87
C ARG A 66 7.84 -14.75 -8.50
N TYR A 67 9.15 -14.96 -8.40
CA TYR A 67 9.80 -16.22 -8.78
C TYR A 67 9.93 -17.21 -7.62
N GLU A 68 9.80 -16.73 -6.39
CA GLU A 68 10.04 -17.56 -5.20
C GLU A 68 8.91 -18.57 -4.95
N ARG A 69 9.29 -19.84 -4.83
CA ARG A 69 8.37 -20.93 -4.46
C ARG A 69 7.76 -20.69 -3.07
N TYR A 70 8.57 -20.25 -2.11
CA TYR A 70 8.16 -20.10 -0.73
C TYR A 70 7.87 -18.64 -0.37
N ALA A 71 6.80 -18.42 0.40
CA ALA A 71 6.37 -17.08 0.80
C ALA A 71 7.42 -16.37 1.68
N HIS A 72 8.05 -17.07 2.62
CA HIS A 72 9.05 -16.50 3.52
C HIS A 72 10.30 -15.99 2.77
N ILE A 73 10.68 -16.61 1.64
CA ILE A 73 11.79 -16.12 0.81
C ILE A 73 11.41 -14.81 0.14
N HIS A 74 10.19 -14.71 -0.40
CA HIS A 74 9.70 -13.46 -0.99
C HIS A 74 9.60 -12.35 0.07
N GLU A 75 9.15 -12.69 1.27
CA GLU A 75 9.09 -11.77 2.42
C GLU A 75 10.49 -11.28 2.85
N ALA A 76 11.50 -12.15 2.83
CA ALA A 76 12.88 -11.76 3.09
C ALA A 76 13.39 -10.75 2.05
N PHE A 77 13.11 -10.97 0.76
CA PHE A 77 13.45 -9.99 -0.29
C PHE A 77 12.69 -8.67 -0.13
N LEU A 78 11.41 -8.72 0.26
CA LEU A 78 10.63 -7.52 0.54
C LEU A 78 11.24 -6.71 1.68
N SER A 79 11.59 -7.39 2.79
CA SER A 79 12.25 -6.77 3.95
C SER A 79 13.59 -6.13 3.57
N LEU A 80 14.43 -6.84 2.80
CA LEU A 80 15.71 -6.31 2.32
C LEU A 80 15.53 -5.09 1.41
N ALA A 81 14.58 -5.13 0.47
CA ALA A 81 14.30 -3.99 -0.41
C ALA A 81 13.83 -2.76 0.37
N CYS A 82 12.95 -2.94 1.37
CA CYS A 82 12.54 -1.87 2.27
C CYS A 82 13.74 -1.27 3.01
N ALA A 83 14.64 -2.10 3.55
CA ALA A 83 15.84 -1.62 4.24
C ALA A 83 16.76 -0.79 3.31
N LEU A 84 16.97 -1.24 2.07
CA LEU A 84 17.76 -0.50 1.07
C LEU A 84 17.11 0.83 0.67
N ILE A 85 15.78 0.85 0.46
CA ILE A 85 15.04 2.08 0.18
C ILE A 85 15.19 3.06 1.36
N CYS A 86 14.99 2.61 2.60
CA CYS A 86 15.17 3.46 3.78
C CYS A 86 16.61 3.98 3.88
N TRP A 87 17.61 3.11 3.69
CA TRP A 87 19.03 3.48 3.73
C TRP A 87 19.37 4.56 2.70
N THR A 88 18.95 4.40 1.44
CA THR A 88 19.22 5.41 0.39
C THR A 88 18.59 6.78 0.68
N ARG A 89 17.49 6.82 1.45
CA ARG A 89 16.83 8.06 1.88
C ARG A 89 17.46 8.71 3.10
N LEU A 90 18.00 7.89 4.00
CA LEU A 90 18.63 8.34 5.25
C LEU A 90 20.11 8.66 5.07
N LYS A 91 20.81 8.02 4.13
CA LYS A 91 22.24 8.23 3.86
C LYS A 91 22.63 9.72 3.73
N PRO A 92 21.86 10.60 3.05
CA PRO A 92 22.20 12.03 2.95
C PRO A 92 22.17 12.80 4.27
N TRP A 93 21.59 12.23 5.35
CA TRP A 93 21.49 12.87 6.66
C TRP A 93 22.70 12.59 7.56
N PHE A 94 23.54 11.64 7.16
CA PHE A 94 24.72 11.21 7.91
C PHE A 94 26.05 11.66 7.28
N ASN A 95 25.97 12.33 6.12
CA ASN A 95 27.09 13.01 5.45
C ASN A 95 26.95 14.52 5.64
#